data_AF-A0A7W1PCM3-F1
#
_entry.id   AF-A0A7W1PCM3-F1
#
_cell.length_a   1.000
_cell.length_b   1.000
_cell.length_c   1.000
_cell.angle_alpha   90.00
_cell.angle_beta   90.00
_cell.angle_gamma   90.00
#
_symmetry.space_group_name_H-M   'P 1'
#
loop_
_entity.id
_entity.type
_entity.pdbx_description
1 polymer ?
#
loop_
_entity_poly.entity_id
_entity_poly.type
_entity_poly.pdbx_seq_one_letter_code
_entity_poly.pdbx_strand_id
1 'polypeptide(L)'
;WSVVQDHRNGHLLFAGTEFGLFVSVDGGGHWVKMAGGMPSIQVRDMAVQKRENDLVLGTFGRGVFVLDDYTPLREITPQALAEETRLFPLRDAYLFNMVTIAPAGTAGIGPLSGNWTAPNPPSGAVFTYNVAKAPGTGEKFVLTITDDAGRQIRRMDLEGEPGLRRVEWNLRADPAAGAGGRGGAPAAAAAAAFAQVAGRGGGAGQLVPAGRYTATLGRVVGETVSPVGEPQVFRVTQLAQ
;
A
#
# COMPACT_ATOMS: atom_id res chain seq x y z
N TRP A 1 8.33 18.01 21.38
CA TRP A 1 9.12 17.64 20.18
C TRP A 1 9.77 16.31 20.51
N SER A 2 9.91 15.45 19.51
CA SER A 2 10.49 14.11 19.68
C SER A 2 11.36 13.81 18.46
N VAL A 3 12.45 13.07 18.66
CA VAL A 3 13.30 12.57 17.58
C VAL A 3 13.50 11.09 17.80
N VAL A 4 13.29 10.30 16.76
CA VAL A 4 13.44 8.84 16.79
C VAL A 4 14.30 8.42 15.60
N GLN A 5 15.23 7.51 15.86
CA GLN A 5 16.07 6.89 14.84
C GLN A 5 15.46 5.54 14.43
N ASP A 6 15.57 5.20 13.15
CA ASP A 6 15.21 3.86 12.68
C ASP A 6 16.03 2.77 13.38
N HIS A 7 15.41 1.62 13.61
CA HIS A 7 16.02 0.50 14.32
C HIS A 7 16.99 -0.32 13.47
N ARG A 8 17.07 -0.08 12.14
CA ARG A 8 17.98 -0.79 11.22
C ARG A 8 19.00 0.13 10.54
N ASN A 9 18.59 1.32 10.12
CA ASN A 9 19.43 2.31 9.45
C ASN A 9 19.62 3.55 10.34
N GLY A 10 20.82 3.72 10.91
CA GLY A 10 21.13 4.86 11.77
C GLY A 10 21.08 6.23 11.09
N HIS A 11 21.05 6.29 9.76
CA HIS A 11 20.91 7.53 9.00
C HIS A 11 19.45 7.94 8.76
N LEU A 12 18.49 7.01 8.95
CA LEU A 12 17.08 7.32 8.82
C LEU A 12 16.55 7.86 10.16
N LEU A 13 16.22 9.14 10.18
CA LEU A 13 15.75 9.87 11.35
C LEU A 13 14.36 10.43 11.13
N PHE A 14 13.57 10.45 12.20
CA PHE A 14 12.23 11.00 12.27
C PHE A 14 12.21 12.11 13.32
N ALA A 15 11.64 13.26 12.99
CA ALA A 15 11.48 14.39 13.90
C ALA A 15 10.02 14.84 13.96
N GLY A 16 9.44 14.74 15.15
CA GLY A 16 8.13 15.29 15.49
C GLY A 16 8.27 16.73 15.96
N THR A 17 7.69 17.66 15.19
CA THR A 17 7.77 19.11 15.42
C THR A 17 6.38 19.70 15.66
N GLU A 18 6.29 21.02 15.85
CA GLU A 18 5.01 21.75 15.91
C GLU A 18 4.28 21.79 14.56
N PHE A 19 5.00 21.53 13.47
CA PHE A 19 4.48 21.62 12.11
C PHE A 19 4.23 20.26 11.47
N GLY A 20 4.42 19.16 12.19
CA GLY A 20 4.22 17.79 11.72
C GLY A 20 5.46 16.91 11.83
N LEU A 21 5.43 15.78 11.11
CA LEU A 21 6.53 14.84 10.98
C LEU A 21 7.51 15.28 9.88
N PHE A 22 8.79 15.29 10.22
CA PHE A 22 9.90 15.46 9.29
C PHE A 22 10.74 14.19 9.26
N VAL A 23 11.28 13.86 8.09
CA VAL A 23 12.15 12.71 7.87
C VAL A 23 13.48 13.18 7.29
N SER A 24 14.56 12.59 7.76
CA SER A 24 15.88 12.69 7.16
C SER A 24 16.38 11.29 6.82
N VAL A 25 16.91 11.12 5.61
CA VAL A 25 17.49 9.85 5.13
C VAL A 25 19.03 9.86 5.14
N ASP A 26 19.63 10.98 5.55
CA ASP A 26 21.07 11.26 5.47
C ASP A 26 21.68 11.64 6.83
N GLY A 27 21.08 11.15 7.93
CA GLY A 27 21.61 11.36 9.28
C GLY A 27 21.39 12.77 9.85
N GLY A 28 20.41 13.50 9.31
CA GLY A 28 20.03 14.84 9.76
C GLY A 28 20.60 15.98 8.92
N GLY A 29 21.27 15.67 7.79
CA GLY A 29 21.78 16.68 6.86
C GLY A 29 20.66 17.45 6.16
N HIS A 30 19.62 16.73 5.70
CA HIS A 30 18.43 17.31 5.09
C HIS A 30 17.16 16.73 5.72
N TRP A 31 16.16 17.59 5.91
CA TRP A 31 14.87 17.24 6.49
C TRP A 31 13.73 17.56 5.53
N VAL A 32 12.91 16.56 5.23
CA VAL A 32 11.73 16.69 4.37
C VAL A 32 10.49 16.52 5.24
N LYS A 33 9.55 17.47 5.14
CA LYS A 33 8.24 17.33 5.80
C LYS A 33 7.44 16.23 5.11
N MET A 34 6.95 15.27 5.88
CA MET A 34 6.08 14.22 5.35
C MET A 34 4.72 14.80 5.00
N ALA A 35 4.29 14.55 3.76
CA ALA A 35 2.93 14.78 3.29
C ALA A 35 2.22 13.42 3.20
N GLY A 36 0.93 13.36 3.55
CA GLY A 36 0.20 12.07 3.58
C GLY A 36 -1.07 12.10 4.42
N GLY A 37 -1.87 13.14 4.31
CA GLY A 37 -3.15 13.26 5.05
C GLY A 37 -3.03 13.77 6.48
N MET A 38 -1.82 13.89 7.04
CA MET A 38 -1.59 14.57 8.31
C MET A 38 -1.69 16.10 8.13
N PRO A 39 -2.57 16.81 8.87
CA PRO A 39 -2.58 18.27 8.88
C PRO A 39 -1.35 18.81 9.59
N SER A 40 -1.02 20.09 9.41
CA SER A 40 0.03 20.75 10.21
C SER A 40 -0.37 20.77 11.69
N ILE A 41 0.17 19.82 12.46
CA ILE A 41 -0.10 19.63 13.89
C ILE A 41 1.18 19.25 14.61
N GLN A 42 1.23 19.61 15.88
CA GLN A 42 2.32 19.22 16.76
C GLN A 42 2.34 17.71 17.02
N VAL A 43 3.45 17.08 16.64
CA VAL A 43 3.80 15.71 17.01
C VAL A 43 4.59 15.77 18.32
N ARG A 44 4.02 15.20 19.38
CA ARG A 44 4.58 15.25 20.74
C ARG A 44 5.50 14.09 21.02
N ASP A 45 5.13 12.90 20.56
CA ASP A 45 5.86 11.67 20.79
C ASP A 45 5.78 10.74 19.59
N MET A 46 6.74 9.83 19.46
CA MET A 46 6.83 8.87 18.37
C MET A 46 7.39 7.54 18.88
N ALA A 47 6.87 6.44 18.36
CA ALA A 47 7.34 5.09 18.68
C ALA A 47 7.48 4.24 17.42
N VAL A 48 8.60 3.54 17.30
CA VAL A 48 8.84 2.59 16.21
C VAL A 48 8.30 1.22 16.58
N GLN A 49 7.35 0.71 15.80
CA GLN A 49 7.00 -0.70 15.83
C GLN A 49 7.92 -1.48 14.89
N LYS A 50 8.97 -2.08 15.49
CA LYS A 50 10.05 -2.79 14.79
C LYS A 50 9.58 -3.97 13.93
N ARG A 51 8.53 -4.70 14.35
CA ARG A 51 8.05 -5.90 13.62
C ARG A 51 7.47 -5.51 12.26
N GLU A 52 6.65 -4.47 12.24
CA GLU A 52 5.92 -4.03 11.04
C GLU A 52 6.64 -2.93 10.25
N ASN A 53 7.69 -2.34 10.83
CA ASN A 53 8.33 -1.11 10.34
C ASN A 53 7.33 0.05 10.23
N ASP A 54 6.48 0.20 11.24
CA ASP A 54 5.53 1.31 11.33
C ASP A 54 6.05 2.34 12.32
N LEU A 55 5.75 3.62 12.07
CA LEU A 55 6.02 4.71 13.00
C LEU A 55 4.70 5.26 13.54
N VAL A 56 4.50 5.10 14.85
CA VAL A 56 3.33 5.58 15.56
C VAL A 56 3.61 6.99 16.07
N LEU A 57 2.71 7.93 15.82
CA LEU A 57 2.86 9.36 16.12
C LEU A 57 1.76 9.79 17.09
N GLY A 58 2.15 10.24 18.28
CA GLY A 58 1.25 10.89 19.23
C GLY A 58 1.17 12.39 18.95
N THR A 59 -0.03 12.88 18.59
CA THR A 59 -0.24 14.30 18.24
C THR A 59 -0.98 15.07 19.34
N PHE A 60 -0.81 16.39 19.36
CA PHE A 60 -1.51 17.26 20.31
C PHE A 60 -2.95 17.56 19.84
N GLY A 61 -3.92 16.78 20.31
CA GLY A 61 -5.34 17.07 20.10
C GLY A 61 -5.98 16.47 18.85
N ARG A 62 -5.30 15.56 18.12
CA ARG A 62 -5.87 14.80 16.99
C ARG A 62 -5.59 13.30 17.05
N GLY A 63 -5.30 12.79 18.25
CA GLY A 63 -5.07 11.36 18.49
C GLY A 63 -3.75 10.86 17.92
N VAL A 64 -3.80 9.67 17.33
CA VAL A 64 -2.63 8.91 16.86
C VAL A 64 -2.65 8.81 15.34
N PHE A 65 -1.49 8.98 14.72
CA PHE A 65 -1.27 8.70 13.31
C PHE A 65 -0.26 7.57 13.18
N VAL A 66 -0.40 6.75 12.14
CA VAL A 66 0.55 5.68 11.82
C VAL A 66 1.10 5.94 10.43
N LEU A 67 2.43 6.01 10.32
CA LEU A 67 3.11 5.88 9.04
C LEU A 67 3.33 4.39 8.80
N ASP A 68 2.41 3.79 8.05
CA ASP A 68 2.43 2.37 7.72
C ASP A 68 3.58 2.05 6.77
N ASP A 69 4.42 1.09 7.18
CA ASP A 69 5.58 0.57 6.47
C ASP A 69 6.50 1.66 5.91
N TYR A 70 7.41 2.19 6.74
CA TYR A 70 8.43 3.13 6.30
C TYR A 70 9.65 2.45 5.67
N THR A 71 9.63 1.13 5.44
CA THR A 71 10.76 0.39 4.84
C THR A 71 11.34 1.04 3.58
N PRO A 72 10.53 1.56 2.63
CA PRO A 72 11.04 2.24 1.43
C PRO A 72 11.97 3.42 1.73
N LEU A 73 11.74 4.13 2.85
CA LEU A 73 12.53 5.31 3.22
C LEU A 73 14.00 4.97 3.49
N ARG A 74 14.31 3.72 3.83
CA ARG A 74 15.69 3.27 4.07
C ARG A 74 16.53 3.20 2.80
N GLU A 75 15.89 3.08 1.65
CA GLU A 75 16.56 2.96 0.35
C GLU A 75 16.43 4.21 -0.53
N ILE A 76 15.77 5.26 -0.02
CA ILE A 76 15.69 6.53 -0.73
C ILE A 76 17.09 7.15 -0.77
N THR A 77 17.61 7.27 -1.98
CA THR A 77 18.85 7.96 -2.31
C THR A 77 18.63 8.80 -3.56
N PRO A 78 19.46 9.82 -3.83
CA PRO A 78 19.37 10.58 -5.08
C PRO A 78 19.43 9.69 -6.33
N GLN A 79 20.22 8.61 -6.27
CA GLN A 79 20.32 7.61 -7.34
C GLN A 79 19.01 6.84 -7.51
N ALA A 80 18.44 6.33 -6.42
CA ALA A 80 17.16 5.61 -6.44
C ALA A 80 15.99 6.48 -6.95
N LEU A 81 16.01 7.78 -6.65
CA LEU A 81 15.01 8.72 -7.12
C LEU A 81 15.21 9.17 -8.57
N ALA A 82 16.41 9.00 -9.13
CA ALA A 82 16.74 9.33 -10.51
C ALA A 82 16.45 8.18 -11.50
N GLU A 83 16.28 6.96 -11.00
CA GLU A 83 15.81 5.82 -11.80
C GLU A 83 14.42 6.11 -12.39
N GLU A 84 14.20 5.78 -13.68
CA GLU A 84 12.94 6.04 -14.40
C GLU A 84 11.72 5.62 -13.57
N THR A 85 11.75 4.38 -13.09
CA THR A 85 10.89 3.90 -12.01
C THR A 85 11.63 2.84 -11.21
N ARG A 86 11.39 2.83 -9.89
CA ARG A 86 12.01 1.88 -8.96
C ARG A 86 10.97 1.31 -8.02
N LEU A 87 10.98 -0.01 -7.86
CA LEU A 87 10.21 -0.68 -6.81
C LEU A 87 11.08 -0.80 -5.56
N PHE A 88 10.57 -0.33 -4.44
CA PHE A 88 11.27 -0.47 -3.16
C PHE A 88 10.96 -1.82 -2.51
N PRO A 89 11.85 -2.33 -1.65
CA PRO A 89 11.55 -3.50 -0.85
C PRO A 89 10.27 -3.31 -0.05
N LEU A 90 9.49 -4.37 0.02
CA LEU A 90 8.26 -4.45 0.79
C LEU A 90 8.38 -5.50 1.89
N ARG A 91 7.58 -5.34 2.94
CA ARG A 91 7.39 -6.40 3.93
C ARG A 91 6.60 -7.58 3.34
N ASP A 92 6.67 -8.71 4.04
CA ASP A 92 5.84 -9.87 3.72
C ASP A 92 4.35 -9.49 3.79
N ALA A 93 3.57 -10.02 2.86
CA ALA A 93 2.14 -9.84 2.81
C ALA A 93 1.43 -10.93 3.61
N TYR A 94 0.44 -10.55 4.41
CA TYR A 94 -0.30 -11.51 5.22
C TYR A 94 -1.61 -11.90 4.56
N LEU A 95 -1.83 -13.20 4.44
CA LEU A 95 -3.10 -13.79 4.09
C LEU A 95 -3.86 -14.05 5.38
N PHE A 96 -4.99 -13.36 5.54
CA PHE A 96 -5.89 -13.56 6.66
C PHE A 96 -7.33 -13.45 6.18
N ASN A 97 -8.20 -14.24 6.79
CA ASN A 97 -9.63 -14.05 6.62
C ASN A 97 -10.01 -12.79 7.36
N MET A 98 -10.32 -11.72 6.61
CA MET A 98 -11.03 -10.59 7.20
C MET A 98 -12.38 -11.10 7.69
N VAL A 99 -12.46 -11.39 8.98
CA VAL A 99 -13.75 -11.48 9.66
C VAL A 99 -14.27 -10.05 9.66
N THR A 100 -15.13 -9.74 8.70
CA THR A 100 -15.84 -8.48 8.68
C THR A 100 -16.71 -8.46 9.94
N ILE A 101 -16.27 -7.79 10.99
CA ILE A 101 -17.21 -7.29 11.98
C ILE A 101 -18.14 -6.41 11.16
N ALA A 102 -19.43 -6.73 11.21
CA ALA A 102 -20.48 -6.10 10.42
C ALA A 102 -20.17 -4.59 10.30
N PRO A 103 -20.10 -4.00 9.08
CA PRO A 103 -19.82 -2.58 8.91
C PRO A 103 -20.62 -1.73 9.92
N ALA A 104 -20.05 -0.64 10.44
CA ALA A 104 -20.75 0.21 11.41
C ALA A 104 -22.19 0.49 10.94
N GLY A 105 -23.20 0.09 11.73
CA GLY A 105 -24.62 0.18 11.36
C GLY A 105 -25.29 -1.09 10.81
N THR A 106 -24.56 -2.18 10.51
CA THR A 106 -25.13 -3.39 9.87
C THR A 106 -25.52 -4.50 10.85
N ALA A 107 -25.04 -4.48 12.11
CA ALA A 107 -25.49 -5.37 13.18
C ALA A 107 -26.63 -4.78 14.04
N GLY A 108 -27.37 -3.78 13.53
CA GLY A 108 -28.39 -3.06 14.31
C GLY A 108 -27.81 -2.12 15.38
N ILE A 109 -26.49 -2.08 15.54
CA ILE A 109 -25.77 -1.12 16.37
C ILE A 109 -25.43 0.06 15.45
N GLY A 110 -26.26 1.11 15.49
CA GLY A 110 -25.96 2.39 14.85
C GLY A 110 -24.67 3.00 15.42
N PRO A 111 -24.12 4.06 14.81
CA PRO A 111 -22.99 4.78 15.39
C PRO A 111 -23.39 5.30 16.79
N LEU A 112 -22.98 4.57 17.83
CA LEU A 112 -23.10 5.01 19.21
C LEU A 112 -22.14 6.18 19.40
N SER A 113 -22.58 7.23 20.10
CA SER A 113 -21.70 8.34 20.46
C SER A 113 -20.46 7.81 21.17
N GLY A 114 -19.27 8.09 20.61
CA GLY A 114 -17.98 7.63 21.13
C GLY A 114 -17.33 6.47 20.35
N ASN A 115 -17.99 5.88 19.35
CA ASN A 115 -17.42 4.81 18.54
C ASN A 115 -16.58 5.37 17.38
N TRP A 116 -15.39 5.93 17.70
CA TRP A 116 -14.45 6.41 16.70
C TRP A 116 -13.70 5.23 16.07
N THR A 117 -13.99 4.94 14.81
CA THR A 117 -13.31 3.90 14.04
C THR A 117 -12.47 4.51 12.93
N ALA A 118 -11.25 3.98 12.72
CA ALA A 118 -10.48 4.22 11.52
C ALA A 118 -10.62 3.02 10.57
N PRO A 119 -10.57 3.20 9.24
CA PRO A 119 -10.47 2.08 8.31
C PRO A 119 -9.25 1.22 8.64
N ASN A 120 -9.39 -0.10 8.54
CA ASN A 120 -8.24 -0.99 8.58
C ASN A 120 -7.31 -0.72 7.40
N PRO A 121 -6.00 -1.00 7.54
CA PRO A 121 -5.10 -0.95 6.40
C PRO A 121 -5.58 -1.90 5.29
N PRO A 122 -5.23 -1.61 4.03
CA PRO A 122 -5.52 -2.47 2.90
C PRO A 122 -5.12 -3.92 3.16
N SER A 123 -6.00 -4.85 2.81
CA SER A 123 -5.66 -6.27 2.85
C SER A 123 -4.77 -6.61 1.66
N GLY A 124 -3.61 -7.22 1.94
CA GLY A 124 -2.72 -7.80 0.94
C GLY A 124 -1.32 -7.22 0.92
N ALA A 125 -0.72 -7.13 -0.26
CA ALA A 125 0.63 -6.60 -0.46
C ALA A 125 0.57 -5.12 -0.86
N VAL A 126 1.33 -4.27 -0.19
CA VAL A 126 1.46 -2.85 -0.51
C VAL A 126 2.83 -2.62 -1.13
N PHE A 127 2.85 -2.13 -2.36
CA PHE A 127 4.07 -1.85 -3.11
C PHE A 127 4.31 -0.34 -3.11
N THR A 128 5.50 0.08 -2.70
CA THR A 128 5.94 1.47 -2.85
C THR A 128 6.89 1.58 -4.02
N TYR A 129 6.65 2.51 -4.93
CA TYR A 129 7.48 2.74 -6.10
C TYR A 129 7.74 4.23 -6.33
N ASN A 130 8.86 4.56 -6.95
CA ASN A 130 9.17 5.91 -7.42
C ASN A 130 8.86 6.03 -8.91
N VAL A 131 8.38 7.20 -9.32
CA VAL A 131 8.35 7.64 -10.71
C VAL A 131 9.17 8.91 -10.83
N ALA A 132 10.32 8.85 -11.49
CA ALA A 132 11.16 10.03 -11.67
C ALA A 132 10.54 11.01 -12.68
N LYS A 133 9.92 10.47 -13.73
CA LYS A 133 9.28 11.23 -14.80
C LYS A 133 8.03 10.51 -15.28
N ALA A 134 6.99 11.30 -15.59
CA ALA A 134 5.77 10.76 -16.17
C ALA A 134 6.04 10.02 -17.48
N PRO A 135 5.33 8.90 -17.73
CA PRO A 135 5.47 8.14 -18.97
C PRO A 135 5.05 8.98 -20.18
N GLY A 136 5.61 8.66 -21.35
CA GLY A 136 5.26 9.34 -22.61
C GLY A 136 3.79 9.10 -23.02
N THR A 137 3.31 9.87 -24.00
CA THR A 137 1.95 9.68 -24.53
C THR A 137 1.79 8.27 -25.11
N GLY A 138 0.82 7.51 -24.59
CA GLY A 138 0.58 6.11 -24.99
C GLY A 138 1.46 5.09 -24.26
N GLU A 139 2.32 5.54 -23.35
CA GLU A 139 3.10 4.68 -22.47
C GLU A 139 2.44 4.56 -21.10
N LYS A 140 2.67 3.44 -20.42
CA LYS A 140 2.26 3.26 -19.02
C LYS A 140 3.22 2.38 -18.26
N PHE A 141 3.32 2.61 -16.95
CA PHE A 141 3.98 1.69 -16.04
C PHE A 141 2.99 0.62 -15.57
N VAL A 142 3.50 -0.60 -15.41
CA VAL A 142 2.75 -1.75 -14.90
C VAL A 142 3.55 -2.48 -13.83
N LEU A 143 2.85 -3.03 -12.86
CA LEU A 143 3.39 -4.00 -11.92
C LEU A 143 2.93 -5.40 -12.33
N THR A 144 3.86 -6.31 -12.52
CA THR A 144 3.58 -7.72 -12.80
C THR A 144 4.06 -8.56 -11.63
N ILE A 145 3.18 -9.42 -11.13
CA ILE A 145 3.45 -10.34 -10.03
C ILE A 145 3.48 -11.75 -10.59
N THR A 146 4.55 -12.48 -10.29
CA THR A 146 4.75 -13.89 -10.65
C THR A 146 4.90 -14.77 -9.42
N ASP A 147 4.52 -16.04 -9.53
CA ASP A 147 4.86 -17.05 -8.52
C ASP A 147 6.32 -17.52 -8.65
N ASP A 148 6.76 -18.40 -7.73
CA ASP A 148 8.11 -18.97 -7.72
C ASP A 148 8.42 -19.83 -8.98
N ALA A 149 7.39 -20.25 -9.73
CA ALA A 149 7.56 -20.93 -11.02
C ALA A 149 7.64 -19.96 -12.22
N GLY A 150 7.57 -18.65 -11.97
CA GLY A 150 7.63 -17.61 -13.00
C GLY A 150 6.30 -17.36 -13.73
N ARG A 151 5.20 -17.99 -13.30
CA ARG A 151 3.88 -17.80 -13.92
C ARG A 151 3.28 -16.48 -13.44
N GLN A 152 2.79 -15.68 -14.39
CA GLN A 152 2.06 -14.45 -14.07
C GLN A 152 0.79 -14.75 -13.27
N ILE A 153 0.65 -14.04 -12.16
CA ILE A 153 -0.49 -14.11 -11.25
C ILE A 153 -1.41 -12.92 -11.46
N ARG A 154 -0.81 -11.73 -11.50
CA ARG A 154 -1.52 -10.46 -11.52
C ARG A 154 -0.71 -9.44 -12.30
N ARG A 155 -1.38 -8.65 -13.11
CA ARG A 155 -0.83 -7.42 -13.70
C ARG A 155 -1.70 -6.23 -13.34
N MET A 156 -1.08 -5.13 -12.94
CA MET A 156 -1.76 -3.90 -12.54
C MET A 156 -1.14 -2.71 -13.26
N ASP A 157 -2.00 -1.82 -13.76
CA ASP A 157 -1.56 -0.52 -14.25
C ASP A 157 -1.19 0.38 -13.07
N LEU A 158 -0.13 1.17 -13.22
CA LEU A 158 0.39 2.06 -12.19
C LEU A 158 0.11 3.52 -12.51
N GLU A 159 0.05 4.34 -11.47
CA GLU A 159 0.02 5.79 -11.63
C GLU A 159 1.36 6.27 -12.17
N GLY A 160 1.32 7.05 -13.25
CA GLY A 160 2.51 7.62 -13.89
C GLY A 160 2.94 8.97 -13.34
N GLU A 161 2.28 9.51 -12.31
CA GLU A 161 2.58 10.85 -11.81
C GLU A 161 3.89 10.85 -10.99
N PRO A 162 4.80 11.83 -11.20
CA PRO A 162 6.08 11.86 -10.53
C PRO A 162 5.99 11.80 -9.00
N GLY A 163 7.01 11.21 -8.38
CA GLY A 163 7.17 11.05 -6.95
C GLY A 163 6.95 9.63 -6.44
N LEU A 164 6.94 9.50 -5.12
CA LEU A 164 6.68 8.23 -4.44
C LEU A 164 5.19 7.91 -4.49
N ARG A 165 4.87 6.67 -4.86
CA ARG A 165 3.53 6.16 -5.06
C ARG A 165 3.37 4.82 -4.36
N ARG A 166 2.12 4.47 -4.04
CA ARG A 166 1.76 3.17 -3.49
C ARG A 166 0.69 2.52 -4.35
N VAL A 167 0.78 1.20 -4.52
CA VAL A 167 -0.27 0.38 -5.14
C VAL A 167 -0.50 -0.86 -4.29
N GLU A 168 -1.76 -1.27 -4.19
CA GLU A 168 -2.20 -2.36 -3.34
C GLU A 168 -2.60 -3.55 -4.20
N TRP A 169 -2.13 -4.74 -3.81
CA TRP A 169 -2.58 -5.99 -4.37
C TRP A 169 -3.33 -6.79 -3.31
N ASN A 170 -4.61 -7.02 -3.55
CA ASN A 170 -5.51 -7.81 -2.71
C ASN A 170 -5.25 -9.33 -2.71
N LEU A 171 -4.05 -9.76 -3.14
CA LEU A 171 -3.62 -11.16 -3.19
C LEU A 171 -4.52 -12.05 -4.07
N ARG A 172 -5.17 -11.48 -5.09
CA ARG A 172 -5.96 -12.23 -6.06
C ARG A 172 -5.31 -12.26 -7.42
N ALA A 173 -5.40 -13.41 -8.07
CA ALA A 173 -5.01 -13.54 -9.46
C ALA A 173 -5.87 -12.64 -10.37
N ASP A 174 -5.44 -12.44 -11.61
CA ASP A 174 -6.30 -11.84 -12.62
C ASP A 174 -7.60 -12.64 -12.78
N PRO A 175 -8.74 -11.95 -12.98
CA PRO A 175 -9.99 -12.65 -13.24
C PRO A 175 -9.86 -13.49 -14.50
N ALA A 176 -10.41 -14.71 -14.47
CA ALA A 176 -10.44 -15.56 -15.65
C ALA A 176 -11.13 -14.81 -16.80
N ALA A 177 -10.50 -14.81 -17.98
CA ALA A 177 -11.07 -14.21 -19.19
C ALA A 177 -12.44 -14.84 -19.45
N GLY A 178 -13.52 -14.05 -19.30
CA GLY A 178 -14.91 -14.50 -19.46
C GLY A 178 -15.82 -14.32 -18.25
N ALA A 179 -15.34 -13.82 -17.11
CA ALA A 179 -16.21 -13.48 -15.96
C ALA A 179 -17.01 -12.17 -16.14
N GLY A 180 -16.92 -11.53 -17.31
CA GLY A 180 -17.77 -10.41 -17.70
C GLY A 180 -18.89 -10.89 -18.64
N GLY A 181 -20.11 -11.03 -18.13
CA GLY A 181 -21.23 -11.42 -18.97
C GLY A 181 -22.62 -11.21 -18.35
N ARG A 182 -23.18 -10.02 -18.54
CA ARG A 182 -24.36 -9.72 -19.39
C ARG A 182 -25.08 -8.46 -18.91
N GLY A 183 -25.28 -7.53 -19.83
CA GLY A 183 -26.09 -6.33 -19.62
C GLY A 183 -27.57 -6.61 -19.39
N GLY A 184 -28.19 -5.72 -18.64
CA GLY A 184 -29.63 -5.61 -18.41
C GLY A 184 -29.87 -4.42 -17.49
N ALA A 185 -30.56 -3.40 -18.00
CA ALA A 185 -30.73 -2.08 -17.39
C ALA A 185 -31.70 -2.06 -16.17
N PRO A 186 -32.05 -0.88 -15.64
CA PRO A 186 -31.75 -0.46 -14.28
C PRO A 186 -32.87 -0.79 -13.29
N ALA A 187 -32.53 -1.31 -12.11
CA ALA A 187 -33.41 -1.23 -10.96
C ALA A 187 -32.64 -1.29 -9.64
N ALA A 188 -32.97 -0.33 -8.79
CA ALA A 188 -32.87 -0.37 -7.34
C ALA A 188 -31.48 -0.19 -6.70
N ALA A 189 -31.26 1.06 -6.26
CA ALA A 189 -30.31 1.53 -5.26
C ALA A 189 -30.52 0.92 -3.84
N ALA A 190 -30.98 -0.33 -3.74
CA ALA A 190 -31.15 -1.05 -2.48
C ALA A 190 -30.48 -2.45 -2.49
N ALA A 191 -30.04 -2.94 -3.66
CA ALA A 191 -29.36 -4.24 -3.76
C ALA A 191 -27.86 -4.19 -3.40
N ALA A 192 -27.26 -3.01 -3.29
CA ALA A 192 -25.83 -2.85 -2.97
C ALA A 192 -25.48 -3.21 -1.52
N ALA A 193 -26.46 -3.23 -0.60
CA ALA A 193 -26.21 -3.44 0.83
C ALA A 193 -26.22 -4.93 1.26
N PHE A 194 -26.82 -5.83 0.47
CA PHE A 194 -26.90 -7.26 0.84
C PHE A 194 -25.96 -8.18 0.04
N ALA A 195 -25.33 -7.69 -1.03
CA ALA A 195 -24.35 -8.47 -1.80
C ALA A 195 -23.01 -8.68 -1.06
N GLN A 196 -22.77 -7.98 0.06
CA GLN A 196 -21.54 -8.10 0.86
C GLN A 196 -21.60 -9.17 1.96
N VAL A 197 -22.76 -9.81 2.22
CA VAL A 197 -22.92 -10.75 3.36
C VAL A 197 -22.90 -12.23 2.94
N ALA A 198 -22.98 -12.53 1.64
CA ALA A 198 -22.70 -13.87 1.12
C ALA A 198 -21.78 -13.74 -0.09
N GLY A 199 -20.63 -14.43 -0.05
CA GLY A 199 -19.63 -14.47 -1.12
C GLY A 199 -20.14 -15.10 -2.42
N ARG A 200 -21.08 -14.43 -3.10
CA ARG A 200 -21.48 -14.66 -4.48
C ARG A 200 -21.62 -13.31 -5.18
N GLY A 201 -20.47 -12.79 -5.59
CA GLY A 201 -20.35 -11.69 -6.55
C GLY A 201 -19.18 -12.01 -7.47
N GLY A 202 -19.49 -12.47 -8.69
CA GLY A 202 -18.52 -12.88 -9.70
C GLY A 202 -17.64 -11.72 -10.16
N GLY A 203 -16.40 -12.06 -10.56
CA GLY A 203 -15.47 -11.14 -11.21
C GLY A 203 -14.14 -10.91 -10.48
N ALA A 204 -14.00 -11.33 -9.22
CA ALA A 204 -12.72 -11.26 -8.50
C ALA A 204 -11.93 -12.57 -8.70
N GLY A 205 -10.67 -12.49 -9.13
CA GLY A 205 -9.82 -13.66 -9.28
C GLY A 205 -9.60 -14.42 -7.97
N GLN A 206 -9.12 -15.66 -8.08
CA GLN A 206 -8.91 -16.53 -6.92
C GLN A 206 -7.82 -15.97 -5.99
N LEU A 207 -8.02 -16.11 -4.68
CA LEU A 207 -6.99 -15.80 -3.70
C LEU A 207 -5.77 -16.71 -3.92
N VAL A 208 -4.58 -16.13 -3.89
CA VAL A 208 -3.33 -16.88 -4.12
C VAL A 208 -2.92 -17.65 -2.86
N PRO A 209 -2.22 -18.79 -2.99
CA PRO A 209 -1.72 -19.51 -1.82
C PRO A 209 -0.58 -18.74 -1.14
N ALA A 210 -0.31 -19.06 0.13
CA ALA A 210 0.93 -18.67 0.78
C ALA A 210 2.14 -19.20 0.00
N GLY A 211 3.20 -18.42 -0.12
CA GLY A 211 4.34 -18.76 -0.96
C GLY A 211 5.23 -17.57 -1.28
N ARG A 212 6.23 -17.80 -2.11
CA ARG A 212 7.15 -16.78 -2.60
C ARG A 212 6.64 -16.20 -3.92
N TYR A 213 6.72 -14.88 -4.05
CA TYR A 213 6.30 -14.14 -5.23
C TYR A 213 7.37 -13.13 -5.62
N THR A 214 7.37 -12.78 -6.90
CA THR A 214 8.25 -11.73 -7.45
C THR A 214 7.39 -10.65 -8.07
N ALA A 215 7.69 -9.40 -7.73
CA ALA A 215 7.07 -8.21 -8.29
C ALA A 215 8.07 -7.49 -9.20
N THR A 216 7.67 -7.26 -10.44
CA THR A 216 8.52 -6.65 -11.47
C THR A 216 7.78 -5.45 -12.07
N LEU A 217 8.46 -4.31 -12.14
CA LEU A 217 7.96 -3.15 -12.87
C LEU A 217 8.25 -3.30 -14.36
N GLY A 218 7.35 -2.79 -15.19
CA GLY A 218 7.54 -2.72 -16.62
C GLY A 218 6.96 -1.47 -17.22
N ARG A 219 7.55 -1.03 -18.33
CA ARG A 219 6.98 0.00 -19.21
C ARG A 219 6.31 -0.67 -20.39
N VAL A 220 5.09 -0.23 -20.67
CA VAL A 220 4.31 -0.66 -21.82
C VAL A 220 4.38 0.41 -22.88
N VAL A 221 4.75 0.02 -24.10
CA VAL A 221 4.70 0.88 -25.29
C VAL A 221 3.98 0.08 -26.38
N GLY A 222 2.75 0.47 -26.71
CA GLY A 222 1.87 -0.36 -27.55
C GLY A 222 1.59 -1.72 -26.89
N GLU A 223 1.97 -2.80 -27.55
CA GLU A 223 1.82 -4.18 -27.03
C GLU A 223 3.09 -4.70 -26.34
N THR A 224 4.20 -3.98 -26.43
CA THR A 224 5.49 -4.42 -25.87
C THR A 224 5.61 -4.04 -24.41
N VAL A 225 6.02 -5.00 -23.57
CA VAL A 225 6.36 -4.77 -22.16
C VAL A 225 7.85 -4.92 -21.99
N SER A 226 8.52 -3.86 -21.53
CA SER A 226 9.94 -3.88 -21.18
C SER A 226 10.09 -3.79 -19.67
N PRO A 227 10.90 -4.65 -19.01
CA PRO A 227 11.14 -4.54 -17.59
C PRO A 227 11.88 -3.23 -17.27
N VAL A 228 11.56 -2.61 -16.14
CA VAL A 228 12.22 -1.40 -15.64
C VAL A 228 12.51 -1.57 -14.15
N GLY A 229 13.71 -1.19 -13.71
CA GLY A 229 14.13 -1.35 -12.32
C GLY A 229 14.35 -2.80 -11.90
N GLU A 230 14.76 -2.99 -10.65
CA GLU A 230 15.02 -4.32 -10.08
C GLU A 230 13.74 -4.98 -9.56
N PRO A 231 13.52 -6.29 -9.85
CA PRO A 231 12.42 -7.03 -9.26
C PRO A 231 12.55 -7.16 -7.75
N GLN A 232 11.41 -7.12 -7.04
CA GLN A 232 11.35 -7.33 -5.59
C GLN A 232 10.72 -8.68 -5.28
N VAL A 233 11.40 -9.45 -4.43
CA VAL A 233 10.92 -10.75 -3.96
C VAL A 233 10.31 -10.58 -2.58
N PHE A 234 9.13 -11.15 -2.37
CA PHE A 234 8.42 -11.11 -1.09
C PHE A 234 7.69 -12.42 -0.82
N ARG A 235 7.25 -12.62 0.42
CA ARG A 235 6.43 -13.78 0.79
C ARG A 235 5.00 -13.37 1.08
N VAL A 236 4.08 -14.24 0.69
CA VAL A 236 2.71 -14.25 1.20
C VAL A 236 2.67 -15.31 2.29
N THR A 237 2.35 -14.90 3.51
CA THR A 237 2.34 -15.76 4.70
C THR A 237 0.93 -15.86 5.26
N GLN A 238 0.48 -17.06 5.59
CA GLN A 238 -0.76 -17.24 6.32
C GLN A 238 -0.60 -16.69 7.73
N LEU A 239 -1.42 -15.71 8.12
CA LEU A 239 -1.47 -15.30 9.51
C LEU A 239 -2.19 -16.40 10.29
N ALA A 240 -1.44 -17.13 11.13
CA ALA A 240 -2.04 -18.10 12.05
C ALA A 240 -3.00 -17.37 12.99
N GLN A 241 -4.23 -17.87 13.12
CA GLN A 241 -5.24 -17.35 14.04
C GLN A 241 -4.97 -17.82 15.47
#